data_AF-A0A258MTH0-F1
#
_entry.id   AF-A0A258MTH0-F1
#
_cell.length_a   1.000
_cell.length_b   1.000
_cell.length_c   1.000
_cell.angle_alpha   90.00
_cell.angle_beta   90.00
_cell.angle_gamma   90.00
#
_symmetry.space_group_name_H-M   'P 1'
#
loop_
_entity.id
_entity.type
_entity.pdbx_description
1 polymer ?
#
loop_
_entity_poly.entity_id
_entity_poly.type
_entity_poly.pdbx_seq_one_letter_code
_entity_poly.pdbx_strand_id
1 'polypeptide(L)'
;IAKASTMTANWTLVHPINEESPLYQLSKADIEAAETELLVFVQGFDESFSNTVISKASYRFEEFVYGAKYVPMVHPNEAGTGTILELDKLDHYAPAELPHPY
;
A
#
# COMPACT_ATOMS: atom_id res chain seq x y z
N ILE A 1 -6.32 13.57 4.94
CA ILE A 1 -6.99 12.42 4.27
C ILE A 1 -6.53 12.43 2.81
N ALA A 2 -5.80 11.41 2.37
CA ALA A 2 -5.39 11.30 0.97
C ALA A 2 -6.63 11.04 0.10
N LYS A 3 -6.77 11.74 -1.02
CA LYS A 3 -7.91 11.63 -1.95
C LYS A 3 -7.37 11.39 -3.36
N ALA A 4 -7.77 10.28 -3.98
CA ALA A 4 -7.52 10.02 -5.39
C ALA A 4 -8.76 10.38 -6.22
N SER A 5 -8.56 10.98 -7.39
CA SER A 5 -9.67 11.46 -8.24
C SER A 5 -10.10 10.45 -9.30
N THR A 6 -9.23 9.51 -9.70
CA THR A 6 -9.55 8.46 -10.68
C THR A 6 -8.81 7.19 -10.36
N MET A 7 -9.36 6.08 -10.83
CA MET A 7 -8.97 4.75 -10.39
C MET A 7 -8.64 3.75 -11.51
N THR A 8 -7.74 4.15 -12.39
CA THR A 8 -7.48 3.47 -13.68
C THR A 8 -6.36 2.42 -13.65
N ALA A 9 -5.50 2.40 -12.63
CA ALA A 9 -4.37 1.48 -12.49
C ALA A 9 -4.19 1.09 -11.01
N ASN A 10 -3.15 0.31 -10.70
CA ASN A 10 -2.80 0.01 -9.32
C ASN A 10 -2.36 1.26 -8.56
N TRP A 11 -2.49 1.22 -7.23
CA TRP A 11 -1.89 2.23 -6.37
C TRP A 11 -1.18 1.61 -5.20
N THR A 12 -0.21 2.37 -4.72
CA THR A 12 0.45 2.12 -3.45
C THR A 12 0.02 3.23 -2.50
N LEU A 13 -0.67 2.85 -1.41
CA LEU A 13 -0.94 3.76 -0.31
C LEU A 13 0.34 3.90 0.52
N VAL A 14 0.83 5.13 0.68
CA VAL A 14 2.04 5.42 1.47
C VAL A 14 1.62 6.25 2.68
N HIS A 15 1.91 5.73 3.87
CA HIS A 15 1.79 6.45 5.13
C HIS A 15 3.20 6.85 5.62
N PRO A 16 3.57 8.14 5.58
CA PRO A 16 4.85 8.59 6.14
C PRO A 16 4.89 8.41 7.65
N ILE A 17 5.95 7.78 8.16
CA ILE A 17 6.18 7.66 9.61
C ILE A 17 6.96 8.91 10.06
N ASN A 18 6.23 9.98 10.37
CA ASN A 18 6.75 11.23 10.94
C ASN A 18 6.24 11.41 12.39
N GLU A 19 6.52 12.55 13.03
CA GLU A 19 6.12 12.83 14.43
C GLU A 19 4.61 12.74 14.72
N GLU A 20 3.77 12.83 13.70
CA GLU A 20 2.31 12.70 13.81
C GLU A 20 1.84 11.25 13.67
N SER A 21 2.73 10.34 13.27
CA SER A 21 2.40 8.93 13.07
C SER A 21 2.31 8.19 14.41
N PRO A 22 1.32 7.29 14.59
CA PRO A 22 1.26 6.42 15.76
C PRO A 22 2.40 5.39 15.80
N LEU A 23 3.13 5.21 14.69
CA LEU A 23 4.29 4.33 14.60
C LEU A 23 5.61 5.07 14.79
N TYR A 24 5.56 6.38 15.09
CA TYR A 24 6.76 7.18 15.29
C TYR A 24 7.57 6.68 16.49
N GLN A 25 8.88 6.54 16.30
CA GLN A 25 9.82 6.04 17.33
C GLN A 25 9.54 4.63 17.86
N LEU A 26 8.68 3.85 17.21
CA LEU A 26 8.49 2.44 17.57
C LEU A 26 9.45 1.56 16.77
N SER A 27 10.17 0.68 17.46
CA SER A 27 10.94 -0.40 16.82
C SER A 27 10.02 -1.48 16.28
N LYS A 28 10.57 -2.37 15.44
CA LYS A 28 9.85 -3.58 15.05
C LYS A 28 9.35 -4.39 16.26
N ALA A 29 10.17 -4.50 17.30
CA ALA A 29 9.84 -5.26 18.51
C ALA A 29 8.72 -4.58 19.33
N ASP A 30 8.68 -3.24 19.36
CA ASP A 30 7.61 -2.51 20.04
C ASP A 30 6.26 -2.72 19.33
N ILE A 31 6.27 -2.69 17.98
CA ILE A 31 5.06 -2.88 17.16
C ILE A 31 4.53 -4.32 17.30
N GLU A 32 5.42 -5.31 17.38
CA GLU A 32 5.08 -6.72 17.67
C GLU A 32 4.45 -6.87 19.05
N ALA A 33 5.09 -6.33 20.08
CA ALA A 33 4.64 -6.45 21.47
C ALA A 33 3.30 -5.73 21.72
N ALA A 34 2.98 -4.72 20.91
CA ALA A 34 1.72 -3.98 20.98
C ALA A 34 0.54 -4.72 20.33
N GLU A 35 0.74 -5.91 19.74
CA GLU A 35 -0.28 -6.65 18.99
C GLU A 35 -0.95 -5.77 17.91
N THR A 36 -0.12 -5.03 17.16
CA THR A 36 -0.60 -4.00 16.22
C THR A 36 -1.47 -4.59 15.11
N GLU A 37 -2.61 -3.94 14.83
CA GLU A 37 -3.47 -4.21 13.68
C GLU A 37 -3.75 -2.92 12.89
N LEU A 38 -3.45 -2.92 11.59
CA LEU A 38 -3.74 -1.83 10.66
C LEU A 38 -5.07 -2.09 9.95
N LEU A 39 -6.06 -1.24 10.24
CA LEU A 39 -7.35 -1.27 9.56
C LEU A 39 -7.35 -0.31 8.36
N VAL A 40 -7.62 -0.84 7.16
CA VAL A 40 -7.71 -0.07 5.92
C VAL A 40 -9.15 -0.01 5.44
N PHE A 41 -9.67 1.21 5.26
CA PHE A 41 -11.00 1.46 4.72
C PHE A 41 -10.87 2.24 3.41
N VAL A 42 -11.31 1.63 2.32
CA VAL A 42 -11.36 2.28 1.00
C VAL A 42 -12.81 2.52 0.64
N GLN A 43 -13.18 3.78 0.47
CA GLN A 43 -14.51 4.18 0.02
C GLN A 43 -14.39 4.85 -1.35
N GLY A 44 -15.21 4.40 -2.29
CA GLY A 44 -15.29 4.94 -3.64
C GLY A 44 -16.73 5.16 -4.06
N PHE A 45 -16.95 6.02 -5.05
CA PHE A 45 -18.23 6.15 -5.73
C PHE A 45 -18.13 5.43 -7.07
N ASP A 46 -19.03 4.49 -7.31
CA ASP A 46 -19.16 3.80 -8.58
C ASP A 46 -20.16 4.56 -9.45
N GLU A 47 -19.69 5.18 -10.53
CA GLU A 47 -20.52 5.95 -11.45
C GLU A 47 -21.49 5.06 -12.25
N SER A 48 -21.14 3.79 -12.50
CA SER A 48 -21.97 2.88 -13.31
C SER A 48 -23.25 2.48 -12.59
N PHE A 49 -23.15 2.26 -11.27
CA PHE A 49 -24.28 1.88 -10.42
C PHE A 49 -24.77 3.01 -9.52
N SER A 50 -24.15 4.20 -9.61
CA SER A 50 -24.50 5.40 -8.85
C SER A 50 -24.58 5.17 -7.33
N ASN A 51 -23.65 4.36 -6.80
CA ASN A 51 -23.62 3.99 -5.39
C ASN A 51 -22.22 4.18 -4.80
N THR A 52 -22.16 4.28 -3.47
CA THR A 52 -20.90 4.25 -2.74
C THR A 52 -20.54 2.81 -2.43
N VAL A 53 -19.33 2.41 -2.81
CA VAL A 53 -18.73 1.12 -2.46
C VAL A 53 -17.72 1.31 -1.34
N ILE A 54 -17.68 0.34 -0.41
CA ILE A 54 -16.73 0.34 0.71
C ILE A 54 -16.04 -1.02 0.73
N SER A 55 -14.72 -1.01 0.72
CA SER A 55 -13.87 -2.17 0.96
C SER A 55 -13.12 -1.98 2.28
N LYS A 56 -12.94 -3.08 3.02
CA LYS A 56 -12.25 -3.11 4.31
C LYS A 56 -11.23 -4.24 4.29
N ALA A 57 -10.04 -3.96 4.80
CA ALA A 57 -9.01 -4.95 5.05
C ALA A 57 -8.38 -4.67 6.42
N SER A 58 -7.86 -5.71 7.07
CA SER A 58 -6.99 -5.55 8.22
C SER A 58 -5.70 -6.32 8.01
N TYR A 59 -4.62 -5.80 8.59
CA TYR A 59 -3.31 -6.42 8.55
C TYR A 59 -2.75 -6.44 9.96
N ARG A 60 -2.40 -7.63 10.45
CA ARG A 60 -1.70 -7.79 11.74
C ARG A 60 -0.20 -7.67 11.56
N PHE A 61 0.52 -7.55 12.67
CA PHE A 61 1.97 -7.45 12.66
C PHE A 61 2.65 -8.57 11.85
N GLU A 62 2.14 -9.80 11.87
CA GLU A 62 2.72 -10.94 11.13
C GLU A 62 2.66 -10.75 9.60
N GLU A 63 1.79 -9.86 9.11
CA GLU A 63 1.65 -9.52 7.69
C GLU A 63 2.55 -8.34 7.30
N PHE A 64 3.25 -7.71 8.25
CA PHE A 64 4.11 -6.56 7.98
C PHE A 64 5.48 -7.02 7.47
N VAL A 65 5.83 -6.60 6.25
CA VAL A 65 7.15 -6.85 5.67
C VAL A 65 8.02 -5.60 5.80
N TYR A 66 9.00 -5.65 6.71
CA TYR A 66 9.99 -4.59 6.90
C TYR A 66 11.09 -4.65 5.85
N GLY A 67 11.59 -3.49 5.43
CA GLY A 67 12.71 -3.41 4.49
C GLY A 67 12.36 -4.00 3.13
N ALA A 68 11.16 -3.68 2.63
CA ALA A 68 10.67 -4.14 1.34
C ALA A 68 10.05 -3.00 0.54
N LYS A 69 10.04 -3.17 -0.78
CA LYS A 69 9.39 -2.26 -1.73
C LYS A 69 8.67 -3.07 -2.81
N TYR A 70 7.46 -2.67 -3.16
CA TYR A 70 6.72 -3.28 -4.27
C TYR A 70 7.50 -3.20 -5.59
N VAL A 71 7.45 -4.29 -6.35
CA VAL A 71 8.00 -4.35 -7.71
C VAL A 71 7.08 -3.56 -8.64
N PRO A 72 7.62 -2.74 -9.57
CA PRO A 72 6.79 -2.05 -10.56
C PRO A 72 6.00 -3.07 -11.41
N MET A 73 4.68 -2.87 -11.51
CA MET A 73 3.78 -3.71 -12.32
C MET A 73 3.28 -3.04 -13.60
N VAL A 74 3.73 -1.81 -13.88
CA VAL A 74 3.33 -1.00 -15.03
C VAL A 74 4.54 -0.65 -15.87
N HIS A 75 4.49 -0.98 -17.17
CA HIS A 75 5.55 -0.67 -18.12
C HIS A 75 5.00 -0.53 -19.55
N PRO A 76 5.69 0.16 -20.47
CA PRO A 76 5.27 0.23 -21.87
C PRO A 76 5.47 -1.12 -22.58
N ASN A 77 4.63 -1.44 -23.57
CA ASN A 77 4.89 -2.57 -24.45
C ASN A 77 6.12 -2.35 -25.34
N GLU A 78 6.64 -3.41 -25.95
CA GLU A 78 7.87 -3.35 -26.79
C GLU A 78 7.77 -2.32 -27.93
N ALA A 79 6.56 -2.11 -28.47
CA ALA A 79 6.31 -1.15 -29.55
C ALA A 79 6.11 0.30 -29.06
N GLY A 80 6.03 0.54 -27.74
CA GLY A 80 5.77 1.86 -27.15
C GLY A 80 4.37 2.43 -27.40
N THR A 81 3.43 1.62 -27.89
CA THR A 81 2.07 2.04 -28.27
C THR A 81 1.02 1.81 -27.19
N GLY A 82 1.36 1.08 -26.13
CA GLY A 82 0.45 0.74 -25.05
C GLY A 82 1.17 0.47 -23.74
N THR A 83 0.39 0.37 -22.68
CA THR A 83 0.87 0.09 -21.32
C THR A 83 0.45 -1.32 -20.92
N ILE A 84 1.40 -2.10 -20.42
CA ILE A 84 1.18 -3.41 -19.83
C ILE A 84 1.05 -3.24 -18.32
N LEU A 85 -0.02 -3.83 -17.76
CA LEU A 85 -0.27 -3.93 -16.33
C LEU A 85 -0.23 -5.41 -15.93
N GLU A 86 0.79 -5.81 -15.19
CA GLU A 86 1.02 -7.19 -14.75
C GLU A 86 0.32 -7.47 -13.43
N LEU A 87 -0.94 -7.94 -13.49
CA LEU A 87 -1.79 -8.15 -12.30
C LEU A 87 -1.23 -9.19 -11.31
N ASP A 88 -0.43 -10.13 -11.78
CA ASP A 88 0.25 -11.12 -10.94
C ASP A 88 1.30 -10.49 -10.02
N LYS A 89 1.82 -9.31 -10.35
CA LYS A 89 2.81 -8.58 -9.54
C LYS A 89 2.20 -7.68 -8.48
N LEU A 90 0.88 -7.74 -8.26
CA LEU A 90 0.16 -6.82 -7.37
C LEU A 90 0.72 -6.80 -5.94
N ASP A 91 1.13 -7.96 -5.42
CA ASP A 91 1.69 -8.15 -4.10
C ASP A 91 3.19 -8.47 -4.12
N HIS A 92 3.82 -8.51 -5.30
CA HIS A 92 5.24 -8.80 -5.42
C HIS A 92 6.09 -7.67 -4.84
N TYR A 93 7.03 -8.02 -3.98
CA TYR A 93 7.99 -7.09 -3.38
C TYR A 93 9.42 -7.60 -3.48
N ALA A 94 10.37 -6.67 -3.42
CA ALA A 94 11.79 -6.95 -3.31
C ALA A 94 12.34 -6.34 -2.01
N PRO A 95 13.40 -6.92 -1.41
CA PRO A 95 14.11 -6.30 -0.30
C PRO A 95 14.60 -4.90 -0.67
N ALA A 96 14.52 -3.98 0.28
CA ALA A 96 14.93 -2.59 0.17
C ALA A 96 15.62 -2.14 1.46
N GLU A 97 16.62 -1.28 1.33
CA GLU A 97 17.33 -0.74 2.49
C GLU A 97 16.39 0.16 3.31
N LEU A 98 16.36 -0.10 4.63
CA LEU A 98 15.68 0.78 5.56
C LEU A 98 16.55 2.03 5.80
N PRO A 99 15.96 3.23 5.78
CA PRO A 99 16.73 4.46 5.96
C PRO A 99 17.35 4.58 7.36
N HIS A 100 16.77 3.92 8.38
CA HIS A 100 17.31 3.87 9.74
C HIS A 100 16.99 2.50 10.38
N PRO A 101 17.88 1.94 11.22
CA PRO A 101 17.58 0.75 12.02
C PRO A 101 16.70 1.14 13.21
N TYR A 102 15.46 0.64 13.25
CA TYR A 102 14.56 0.73 14.41
C TYR A 102 14.20 -0.67 14.89
#